data_AF-A0A9W9JPL4-F1
#
_entry.id   AF-A0A9W9JPL4-F1
#
_cell.length_a   1.000
_cell.length_b   1.000
_cell.length_c   1.000
_cell.angle_alpha   90.00
_cell.angle_beta   90.00
_cell.angle_gamma   90.00
#
_symmetry.space_group_name_H-M   'P 1'
#
loop_
_entity.id
_entity.type
_entity.pdbx_description
1 polymer ?
#
loop_
_entity_poly.entity_id
_entity_poly.type
_entity_poly.pdbx_seq_one_letter_code
_entity_poly.pdbx_strand_id
1 'polypeptide(L)'
;MPPDTSPGGYDLAMESGPSQVDITSRLSIVLDAVQKAGFQDFEAMVEAYYTANLERNSFPALLQCASRRRRLKPMLHNLQDSSRQWPRWESRGINESISTGTASLCVEEIVSLDKRKLITPNQTQLASLIDTLESLLWCHKCIKQGNCKSHPLNSIAELELLGQLEAAPDSVSRPETGKAQPHILD
;
A
#
# COMPACT_ATOMS: atom_id res chain seq x y z
N MET A 1 -46.42 55.31 1.74
CA MET A 1 -45.23 55.02 2.58
C MET A 1 -45.69 54.18 3.77
N PRO A 2 -44.90 53.18 4.21
CA PRO A 2 -45.34 51.79 4.44
C PRO A 2 -45.42 51.42 5.96
N PRO A 3 -45.53 50.13 6.36
CA PRO A 3 -44.43 49.13 6.28
C PRO A 3 -44.92 47.81 5.63
N ASP A 4 -44.20 47.22 4.68
CA ASP A 4 -43.06 46.31 4.86
C ASP A 4 -43.22 45.35 6.04
N THR A 5 -43.66 44.13 5.76
CA THR A 5 -43.49 43.00 6.68
C THR A 5 -43.16 41.77 5.84
N SER A 6 -41.87 41.62 5.58
CA SER A 6 -41.25 40.33 5.35
C SER A 6 -41.23 39.55 6.65
N PRO A 7 -41.73 38.32 6.70
CA PRO A 7 -41.26 37.34 7.66
C PRO A 7 -40.24 36.47 6.93
N GLY A 8 -38.97 36.85 7.05
CA GLY A 8 -37.88 35.92 6.95
C GLY A 8 -38.01 34.89 8.06
N GLY A 9 -38.70 33.79 7.76
CA GLY A 9 -38.55 32.54 8.47
C GLY A 9 -37.37 31.81 7.83
N TYR A 10 -36.20 31.97 8.41
CA TYR A 10 -35.11 31.03 8.19
C TYR A 10 -35.64 29.67 8.65
N ASP A 11 -35.93 28.79 7.70
CA ASP A 11 -36.01 27.36 7.99
C ASP A 11 -34.60 26.95 8.43
N LEU A 12 -34.36 27.04 9.74
CA LEU A 12 -33.30 26.29 10.39
C LEU A 12 -33.64 24.83 10.15
N ALA A 13 -33.11 24.30 9.05
CA ALA A 13 -32.95 22.88 8.83
C ALA A 13 -32.24 22.33 10.06
N MET A 14 -33.04 21.79 10.99
CA MET A 14 -32.59 20.97 12.08
C MET A 14 -32.07 19.70 11.39
N GLU A 15 -30.77 19.72 11.06
CA GLU A 15 -30.03 18.54 10.61
C GLU A 15 -29.93 17.60 11.82
N SER A 16 -31.06 16.95 12.12
CA SER A 16 -31.15 15.85 13.05
C SER A 16 -30.34 14.72 12.40
N GLY A 17 -29.17 14.44 12.98
CA GLY A 17 -28.39 13.27 12.61
C GLY A 17 -29.30 12.02 12.58
N PRO A 18 -28.97 11.03 11.73
CA PRO A 18 -29.87 9.91 11.47
C PRO A 18 -30.26 9.23 12.79
N SER A 19 -31.57 9.25 13.09
CA SER A 19 -32.11 8.57 14.26
C SER A 19 -31.79 7.06 14.20
N GLN A 20 -31.74 6.38 15.34
CA GLN A 20 -31.50 4.93 15.38
C GLN A 20 -32.56 4.13 14.58
N VAL A 21 -33.77 4.68 14.46
CA VAL A 21 -34.83 4.12 13.61
C VAL A 21 -34.48 4.26 12.12
N ASP A 22 -33.86 5.38 11.72
CA ASP A 22 -33.40 5.61 10.34
C ASP A 22 -32.30 4.61 9.94
N ILE A 23 -31.28 4.39 10.79
CA ILE A 23 -30.18 3.49 10.43
C ILE A 23 -30.63 2.03 10.31
N THR A 24 -31.56 1.58 11.15
CA THR A 24 -32.10 0.22 11.11
C THR A 24 -32.86 -0.02 9.80
N SER A 25 -33.69 0.94 9.39
CA SER A 25 -34.44 0.87 8.12
C SER A 25 -33.49 0.82 6.91
N ARG A 26 -32.48 1.70 6.90
CA ARG A 26 -31.48 1.76 5.83
C ARG A 26 -30.66 0.48 5.74
N LEU A 27 -30.24 -0.09 6.87
CA LEU A 27 -29.53 -1.38 6.87
C LEU A 27 -30.42 -2.53 6.40
N SER A 28 -31.71 -2.53 6.74
CA SER A 28 -32.66 -3.55 6.28
C SER A 28 -32.76 -3.58 4.75
N ILE A 29 -32.81 -2.40 4.11
CA ILE A 29 -32.80 -2.29 2.64
C ILE A 29 -31.51 -2.84 2.04
N VAL A 30 -30.36 -2.53 2.64
CA VAL A 30 -29.05 -3.01 2.15
C VAL A 30 -28.95 -4.54 2.29
N LEU A 31 -29.37 -5.11 3.41
CA LEU A 31 -29.33 -6.57 3.65
C LEU A 31 -30.24 -7.33 2.67
N ASP A 32 -31.44 -6.80 2.38
CA ASP A 32 -32.32 -7.37 1.36
C ASP A 32 -31.69 -7.31 -0.05
N ALA A 33 -31.02 -6.20 -0.38
CA ALA A 33 -30.30 -6.07 -1.66
C ALA A 33 -29.13 -7.06 -1.77
N VAL A 34 -28.39 -7.31 -0.67
CA VAL A 34 -27.30 -8.31 -0.62
C VAL A 34 -27.84 -9.71 -0.90
N GLN A 35 -28.96 -10.08 -0.27
CA GLN A 35 -29.59 -11.38 -0.49
C GLN A 35 -30.10 -11.53 -1.94
N LYS A 36 -30.73 -10.48 -2.50
CA LYS A 36 -31.19 -10.46 -3.90
C LYS A 36 -30.05 -10.53 -4.90
N ALA A 37 -28.87 -10.05 -4.55
CA ALA A 37 -27.66 -10.17 -5.35
C ALA A 37 -27.03 -11.58 -5.31
N GLY A 38 -27.56 -12.49 -4.50
CA GLY A 38 -27.14 -13.90 -4.43
C GLY A 38 -26.05 -14.19 -3.41
N PHE A 39 -25.75 -13.27 -2.49
CA PHE A 39 -24.84 -13.54 -1.37
C PHE A 39 -25.60 -14.19 -0.21
N GLN A 40 -24.92 -15.08 0.51
CA GLN A 40 -25.48 -15.79 1.67
C GLN A 40 -25.80 -14.84 2.82
N ASP A 41 -24.88 -13.93 3.10
CA ASP A 41 -24.95 -12.94 4.17
C ASP A 41 -24.13 -11.69 3.79
N PHE A 42 -24.18 -10.69 4.66
CA PHE A 42 -23.48 -9.42 4.46
C PHE A 42 -21.96 -9.60 4.48
N GLU A 43 -21.46 -10.43 5.38
CA GLU A 43 -20.05 -10.73 5.56
C GLU A 43 -19.44 -11.35 4.30
N ALA A 44 -20.12 -12.32 3.68
CA ALA A 44 -19.70 -12.94 2.42
C ALA A 44 -19.65 -11.93 1.27
N MET A 45 -20.60 -10.99 1.21
CA MET A 45 -20.57 -9.90 0.23
C MET A 45 -19.38 -8.97 0.47
N VAL A 46 -19.12 -8.58 1.71
CA VAL A 46 -17.99 -7.71 2.09
C VAL A 46 -16.67 -8.40 1.78
N GLU A 47 -16.52 -9.68 2.12
CA GLU A 47 -15.33 -10.48 1.80
C GLU A 47 -15.10 -10.53 0.29
N ALA A 48 -16.12 -10.89 -0.50
CA ALA A 48 -16.03 -10.91 -1.96
C ALA A 48 -15.64 -9.52 -2.51
N TYR A 49 -16.28 -8.46 -2.00
CA TYR A 49 -15.96 -7.10 -2.41
C TYR A 49 -14.53 -6.71 -2.09
N TYR A 50 -13.95 -7.11 -0.95
CA TYR A 50 -12.60 -6.73 -0.56
C TYR A 50 -11.51 -7.70 -1.01
N THR A 51 -11.81 -8.85 -1.58
CA THR A 51 -10.82 -9.87 -2.00
C THR A 51 -10.85 -10.18 -3.49
N ALA A 52 -11.98 -9.97 -4.19
CA ALA A 52 -12.10 -10.30 -5.60
C ALA A 52 -11.18 -9.47 -6.51
N ASN A 53 -10.74 -10.11 -7.60
CA ASN A 53 -10.12 -9.45 -8.74
C ASN A 53 -11.22 -9.00 -9.71
N LEU A 54 -11.68 -7.76 -9.53
CA LEU A 54 -12.73 -7.17 -10.34
C LEU A 54 -12.20 -6.72 -11.70
N GLU A 55 -13.08 -6.65 -12.70
CA GLU A 55 -12.72 -6.20 -14.04
C GLU A 55 -12.09 -4.80 -14.00
N ARG A 56 -10.95 -4.64 -14.68
CA ARG A 56 -10.17 -3.40 -14.66
C ARG A 56 -11.02 -2.24 -15.18
N ASN A 57 -10.97 -1.11 -14.48
CA ASN A 57 -11.73 0.12 -14.79
C ASN A 57 -13.27 -0.02 -14.66
N SER A 58 -13.79 -1.17 -14.21
CA SER A 58 -15.19 -1.26 -13.82
C SER A 58 -15.47 -0.36 -12.62
N PHE A 59 -16.70 0.13 -12.51
CA PHE A 59 -17.11 0.95 -11.38
C PHE A 59 -16.86 0.26 -10.01
N PRO A 60 -17.19 -1.04 -9.81
CA PRO A 60 -16.83 -1.76 -8.60
C PRO A 60 -15.32 -1.79 -8.31
N ALA A 61 -14.48 -1.97 -9.34
CA ALA A 61 -13.02 -1.97 -9.17
C ALA A 61 -12.47 -0.61 -8.72
N LEU A 62 -12.99 0.48 -9.29
CA LEU A 62 -12.60 1.85 -8.89
C LEU A 62 -12.98 2.14 -7.43
N LEU A 63 -14.20 1.78 -7.04
CA LEU A 63 -14.65 1.93 -5.66
C LEU A 63 -13.87 1.04 -4.69
N GLN A 64 -13.60 -0.22 -5.06
CA GLN A 64 -12.85 -1.16 -4.25
C GLN A 64 -11.44 -0.63 -3.97
N CYS A 65 -10.76 -0.13 -5.02
CA CYS A 65 -9.44 0.48 -4.91
C CYS A 65 -9.46 1.68 -3.95
N ALA A 66 -10.41 2.60 -4.12
CA ALA A 66 -10.55 3.76 -3.22
C ALA A 66 -10.85 3.32 -1.77
N SER A 67 -11.69 2.30 -1.59
CA SER A 67 -12.05 1.76 -0.29
C SER A 67 -10.85 1.16 0.44
N ARG A 68 -10.13 0.23 -0.23
CA ARG A 68 -8.93 -0.42 0.33
C ARG A 68 -7.86 0.61 0.72
N ARG A 69 -7.65 1.65 -0.11
CA ARG A 69 -6.60 2.66 0.12
C ARG A 69 -6.93 3.65 1.24
N ARG A 70 -8.20 4.05 1.40
CA ARG A 70 -8.56 5.21 2.23
C ARG A 70 -9.58 4.93 3.33
N ARG A 71 -10.52 4.00 3.11
CA ARG A 71 -11.69 3.82 3.99
C ARG A 71 -11.61 2.58 4.85
N LEU A 72 -10.89 1.55 4.42
CA LEU A 72 -10.79 0.29 5.15
C LEU A 72 -10.10 0.45 6.50
N LYS A 73 -8.96 1.16 6.54
CA LYS A 73 -8.24 1.43 7.79
C LYS A 73 -9.12 2.10 8.87
N PRO A 74 -9.76 3.26 8.62
CA PRO A 74 -10.60 3.89 9.64
C PRO A 74 -11.85 3.05 9.97
N MET A 75 -12.41 2.32 8.99
CA MET A 75 -13.53 1.40 9.25
C MET A 75 -13.15 0.30 10.24
N LEU A 76 -12.00 -0.36 10.04
CA LEU A 76 -11.52 -1.42 10.94
C LEU A 76 -11.20 -0.88 12.33
N HIS A 77 -10.60 0.31 12.41
CA HIS A 77 -10.35 0.98 13.69
C HIS A 77 -11.65 1.24 14.45
N ASN A 78 -12.65 1.83 13.79
CA ASN A 78 -13.94 2.11 14.42
C ASN A 78 -14.68 0.83 14.84
N LEU A 79 -14.55 -0.25 14.05
CA LEU A 79 -15.11 -1.55 14.38
C LEU A 79 -14.46 -2.14 15.65
N GLN A 80 -13.13 -2.10 15.71
CA GLN A 80 -12.37 -2.55 16.88
C GLN A 80 -12.69 -1.73 18.14
N ASP A 81 -12.85 -0.41 18.01
CA ASP A 81 -13.19 0.43 19.16
C ASP A 81 -14.62 0.19 19.63
N SER A 82 -15.56 0.01 18.70
CA SER A 82 -16.94 -0.34 19.01
C SER A 82 -17.05 -1.71 19.67
N SER A 83 -16.23 -2.68 19.26
CA SER A 83 -16.29 -4.04 19.80
C SER A 83 -15.93 -4.13 21.28
N ARG A 84 -15.30 -3.11 21.86
CA ARG A 84 -15.03 -3.02 23.30
C ARG A 84 -16.31 -2.92 24.14
N GLN A 85 -17.39 -2.44 23.53
CA GLN A 85 -18.69 -2.27 24.18
C GLN A 85 -19.62 -3.45 23.95
N TRP A 86 -19.26 -4.38 23.06
CA TRP A 86 -20.06 -5.56 22.75
C TRP A 86 -19.98 -6.60 23.87
N PRO A 87 -21.00 -7.47 24.02
CA PRO A 87 -20.88 -8.69 24.80
C PRO A 87 -19.62 -9.48 24.44
N ARG A 88 -19.03 -10.14 25.44
CA ARG A 88 -17.77 -10.89 25.27
C ARG A 88 -17.83 -11.94 24.16
N TRP A 89 -18.97 -12.58 23.97
CA TRP A 89 -19.14 -13.63 22.97
C TRP A 89 -19.18 -13.05 21.54
N GLU A 90 -19.67 -11.83 21.35
CA GLU A 90 -19.67 -11.13 20.05
C GLU A 90 -18.29 -10.59 19.70
N SER A 91 -17.59 -9.99 20.68
CA SER A 91 -16.26 -9.42 20.46
C SER A 91 -15.13 -10.46 20.38
N ARG A 92 -15.40 -11.72 20.74
CA ARG A 92 -14.40 -12.79 20.77
C ARG A 92 -13.69 -12.94 19.42
N GLY A 93 -14.46 -13.07 18.33
CA GLY A 93 -13.89 -13.35 17.01
C GLY A 93 -12.96 -12.24 16.51
N ILE A 94 -13.36 -10.98 16.66
CA ILE A 94 -12.53 -9.83 16.25
C ILE A 94 -11.25 -9.72 17.10
N ASN A 95 -11.33 -9.96 18.41
CA ASN A 95 -10.17 -9.92 19.30
C ASN A 95 -9.18 -11.05 19.00
N GLU A 96 -9.67 -12.26 18.72
CA GLU A 96 -8.84 -13.40 18.30
C GLU A 96 -8.16 -13.13 16.95
N SER A 97 -8.91 -12.57 15.99
CA SER A 97 -8.38 -12.21 14.66
C SER A 97 -7.29 -11.14 14.75
N ILE A 98 -7.50 -10.07 15.51
CA ILE A 98 -6.50 -9.01 15.73
C ILE A 98 -5.24 -9.58 16.39
N SER A 99 -5.42 -10.41 17.43
CA SER A 99 -4.31 -11.01 18.16
C SER A 99 -3.49 -11.95 17.27
N THR A 100 -4.17 -12.79 16.49
CA THR A 100 -3.55 -13.71 15.53
C THR A 100 -2.80 -12.96 14.44
N GLY A 101 -3.43 -11.95 13.83
CA GLY A 101 -2.81 -11.12 12.81
C GLY A 101 -1.59 -10.37 13.33
N THR A 102 -1.67 -9.81 14.55
CA THR A 102 -0.54 -9.12 15.19
C THR A 102 0.61 -10.08 15.45
N ALA A 103 0.33 -11.28 15.97
CA ALA A 103 1.34 -12.29 16.20
C ALA A 103 2.04 -12.71 14.89
N SER A 104 1.27 -12.95 13.82
CA SER A 104 1.82 -13.27 12.49
C SER A 104 2.74 -12.16 11.97
N LEU A 105 2.32 -10.90 12.06
CA LEU A 105 3.14 -9.74 11.64
C LEU A 105 4.44 -9.65 12.45
N CYS A 106 4.40 -9.88 13.77
CA CYS A 106 5.60 -9.91 14.59
C CYS A 106 6.57 -11.02 14.17
N VAL A 107 6.05 -12.23 13.90
CA VAL A 107 6.86 -13.36 13.42
C VAL A 107 7.49 -13.05 12.06
N GLU A 108 6.72 -12.49 11.12
CA GLU A 108 7.21 -12.09 9.81
C GLU A 108 8.34 -11.03 9.90
N GLU A 109 8.19 -10.06 10.79
CA GLU A 109 9.21 -9.03 11.01
C GLU A 109 10.49 -9.63 11.63
N ILE A 110 10.36 -10.53 12.61
CA ILE A 110 11.50 -11.23 13.21
C ILE A 110 12.27 -12.03 12.15
N VAL A 111 11.56 -12.79 11.31
CA VAL A 111 12.17 -13.55 10.21
C VAL A 111 12.85 -12.62 9.20
N SER A 112 12.24 -11.48 8.91
CA SER A 112 12.81 -10.49 7.99
C SER A 112 14.03 -9.77 8.58
N LEU A 113 14.08 -9.57 9.89
CA LEU A 113 15.25 -9.02 10.59
C LEU A 113 16.41 -10.02 10.65
N ASP A 114 16.13 -11.31 10.83
CA ASP A 114 17.15 -12.36 10.80
C ASP A 114 17.83 -12.45 9.43
N LYS A 115 17.04 -12.43 8.35
CA LYS A 115 17.55 -12.34 6.97
C LYS A 115 18.41 -11.10 6.75
N ARG A 116 18.03 -9.95 7.33
CA ARG A 116 18.83 -8.70 7.23
C ARG A 116 20.13 -8.78 8.02
N LYS A 117 20.18 -9.48 9.17
CA LYS A 117 21.42 -9.71 9.93
C LYS A 117 22.40 -10.61 9.17
N LEU A 118 21.91 -11.56 8.37
CA LEU A 118 22.74 -12.36 7.47
C LEU A 118 23.33 -11.53 6.32
N ILE A 119 22.67 -10.45 5.92
CA ILE A 119 23.20 -9.45 4.98
C ILE A 119 24.00 -8.39 5.77
N THR A 120 24.97 -8.83 6.56
CA THR A 120 26.16 -7.99 6.79
C THR A 120 26.94 -7.93 5.47
N PRO A 121 27.51 -6.78 5.07
CA PRO A 121 28.41 -6.74 3.93
C PRO A 121 29.47 -7.82 4.15
N ASN A 122 29.52 -8.77 3.21
CA ASN A 122 30.45 -9.87 3.20
C ASN A 122 31.84 -9.35 3.63
N GLN A 123 32.51 -10.00 4.61
CA GLN A 123 33.87 -9.60 5.01
C GLN A 123 34.82 -9.42 3.81
N THR A 124 34.61 -10.17 2.72
CA THR A 124 35.33 -10.02 1.45
C THR A 124 35.06 -8.68 0.76
N GLN A 125 33.84 -8.13 0.83
CA GLN A 125 33.54 -6.78 0.33
C GLN A 125 34.23 -5.71 1.19
N LEU A 126 34.21 -5.86 2.51
CA LEU A 126 34.93 -4.93 3.40
C LEU A 126 36.44 -4.99 3.17
N ALA A 127 37.02 -6.18 3.00
CA ALA A 127 38.42 -6.34 2.65
C ALA A 127 38.75 -5.67 1.30
N SER A 128 37.92 -5.88 0.27
CA SER A 128 38.13 -5.24 -1.04
C SER A 128 38.00 -3.71 -0.99
N LEU A 129 37.15 -3.19 -0.10
CA LEU A 129 36.97 -1.74 0.09
C LEU A 129 38.17 -1.15 0.83
N ILE A 130 38.76 -1.89 1.76
CA ILE A 130 40.01 -1.52 2.44
C ILE A 130 41.15 -1.50 1.42
N ASP A 131 41.30 -2.54 0.60
CA ASP A 131 42.36 -2.63 -0.42
C ASP A 131 42.28 -1.48 -1.44
N THR A 132 41.06 -1.11 -1.85
CA THR A 132 40.83 0.02 -2.78
C THR A 132 41.13 1.37 -2.13
N LEU A 133 40.74 1.57 -0.86
CA LEU A 133 41.09 2.79 -0.12
C LEU A 133 42.59 2.90 0.13
N GLU A 134 43.26 1.80 0.47
CA GLU A 134 44.72 1.75 0.63
C GLU A 134 45.43 2.10 -0.69
N SER A 135 44.94 1.57 -1.81
CA SER A 135 45.45 1.88 -3.15
C SER A 135 45.28 3.36 -3.51
N LEU A 136 44.11 3.96 -3.22
CA LEU A 136 43.85 5.38 -3.45
C LEU A 136 44.75 6.29 -2.59
N LEU A 137 44.93 5.94 -1.32
CA LEU A 137 45.81 6.67 -0.40
C LEU A 137 47.27 6.59 -0.85
N TRP A 138 47.70 5.43 -1.34
CA TRP A 138 49.02 5.24 -1.93
C TRP A 138 49.21 6.12 -3.18
N CYS A 139 48.26 6.09 -4.12
CA CYS A 139 48.28 6.93 -5.32
C CYS A 139 48.37 8.42 -4.98
N HIS A 140 47.56 8.90 -4.04
CA HIS A 140 47.57 10.29 -3.61
C HIS A 140 48.92 10.71 -2.98
N LYS A 141 49.58 9.82 -2.24
CA LYS A 141 50.91 10.06 -1.67
C LYS A 141 52.01 10.10 -2.73
N CYS A 142 51.95 9.22 -3.74
CA CYS A 142 52.88 9.21 -4.87
C CYS A 142 52.77 10.46 -5.74
N ILE A 143 51.54 10.91 -6.01
CA ILE A 143 51.27 12.15 -6.78
C ILE A 143 51.88 13.37 -6.09
N LYS A 144 51.80 13.46 -4.75
CA LYS A 144 52.41 14.56 -3.99
C LYS A 144 53.94 14.53 -3.93
N GLN A 145 54.57 13.39 -4.22
CA GLN A 145 56.02 13.21 -4.16
C GLN A 145 56.70 13.21 -5.54
N GLY A 146 55.94 13.41 -6.63
CA GLY A 146 56.48 13.54 -7.99
C GLY A 146 57.15 12.28 -8.53
N ASN A 147 56.87 11.10 -7.95
CA ASN A 147 57.51 9.84 -8.35
C ASN A 147 56.44 8.78 -8.65
N CYS A 148 56.11 8.61 -9.93
CA CYS A 148 55.15 7.62 -10.39
C CYS A 148 55.90 6.38 -10.89
N LYS A 149 56.04 5.37 -10.03
CA LYS A 149 56.30 3.98 -10.48
C LYS A 149 54.99 3.22 -10.37
N SER A 150 54.51 2.67 -11.50
CA SER A 150 53.26 1.93 -11.59
C SER A 150 53.31 0.66 -10.73
N HIS A 151 52.31 0.47 -9.87
CA HIS A 151 51.99 -0.83 -9.28
C HIS A 151 51.06 -1.59 -10.24
N PRO A 152 51.02 -2.94 -10.26
CA PRO A 152 50.17 -3.69 -11.17
C PRO A 152 48.71 -3.53 -10.73
N LEU A 153 47.94 -2.75 -11.50
CA LEU A 153 46.49 -2.74 -11.42
C LEU A 153 45.99 -4.11 -11.91
N ASN A 154 45.58 -5.00 -11.00
CA ASN A 154 44.64 -6.06 -11.37
C ASN A 154 43.27 -5.41 -11.53
N SER A 155 43.06 -4.87 -12.72
CA SER A 155 41.81 -4.39 -13.27
C SER A 155 40.83 -5.54 -13.40
N ILE A 156 39.90 -5.70 -12.45
CA ILE A 156 38.58 -6.32 -12.68
C ILE A 156 37.45 -5.60 -11.90
N ALA A 157 37.71 -4.87 -10.80
CA ALA A 157 36.60 -4.34 -9.97
C ALA A 157 36.09 -2.93 -10.32
N GLU A 158 36.77 -2.15 -11.18
CA GLU A 158 36.46 -0.72 -11.34
C GLU A 158 35.33 -0.41 -12.34
N LEU A 159 34.84 -1.38 -13.11
CA LEU A 159 33.77 -1.17 -14.09
C LEU A 159 32.37 -1.61 -13.63
N GLU A 160 32.24 -2.37 -12.55
CA GLU A 160 30.93 -2.88 -12.11
C GLU A 160 30.22 -1.97 -11.10
N LEU A 161 30.99 -1.10 -10.41
CA LEU A 161 30.46 -0.17 -9.40
C LEU A 161 29.96 1.15 -10.00
N LEU A 162 30.47 1.55 -11.18
CA LEU A 162 29.97 2.72 -11.92
C LEU A 162 28.73 2.41 -12.78
N GLY A 163 28.53 1.15 -13.18
CA GLY A 163 27.37 0.74 -13.98
C GLY A 163 26.05 0.62 -13.21
N GLN A 164 26.09 0.51 -11.88
CA GLN A 164 24.89 0.31 -11.06
C GLN A 164 24.31 1.60 -10.46
N LEU A 165 24.98 2.75 -10.61
CA LEU A 165 24.45 4.04 -10.14
C LEU A 165 23.64 4.79 -11.22
N GLU A 166 23.64 4.32 -12.47
CA GLU A 166 23.01 5.00 -13.61
C GLU A 166 21.88 4.18 -14.25
N ALA A 167 21.26 3.27 -13.49
CA ALA A 167 20.05 2.56 -13.90
C ALA A 167 18.86 2.95 -12.99
N ALA A 168 18.45 4.21 -13.07
CA ALA A 168 17.10 4.61 -12.69
C ALA A 168 16.21 4.54 -13.94
N PRO A 169 15.24 3.61 -14.04
CA PRO A 169 14.22 3.72 -15.06
C PRO A 169 13.11 4.66 -14.57
N ASP A 170 13.29 5.95 -14.83
CA ASP A 170 12.14 6.83 -15.07
C ASP A 170 11.62 6.52 -16.47
N SER A 171 10.57 5.70 -16.59
CA SER A 171 9.79 5.62 -17.83
C SER A 171 8.36 5.18 -17.56
N VAL A 172 7.50 6.19 -17.45
CA VAL A 172 6.07 6.13 -17.75
C VAL A 172 5.83 5.34 -19.04
N SER A 173 5.15 4.20 -18.95
CA SER A 173 4.64 3.50 -20.13
C SER A 173 3.17 3.85 -20.35
N ARG A 174 2.95 4.73 -21.32
CA ARG A 174 1.66 5.02 -21.97
C ARG A 174 1.55 4.12 -23.21
N PRO A 175 0.48 3.34 -23.40
CA PRO A 175 0.20 2.75 -24.71
C PRO A 175 -0.75 3.66 -25.50
N GLU A 176 -0.25 4.29 -26.55
CA GLU A 176 -1.07 4.87 -27.63
C GLU A 176 -1.42 3.81 -28.67
N THR A 177 -2.73 3.61 -28.82
CA THR A 177 -3.50 3.45 -30.07
C THR A 177 -2.78 3.03 -31.36
N GLY A 178 -3.18 1.85 -31.85
CA GLY A 178 -3.85 1.72 -33.15
C GLY A 178 -3.01 1.33 -34.36
N LYS A 179 -3.25 0.13 -34.91
CA LYS A 179 -3.85 -0.03 -36.25
C LYS A 179 -4.16 -1.50 -36.56
N ALA A 180 -5.33 -1.67 -37.16
CA ALA A 180 -5.83 -2.89 -37.76
C ALA A 180 -4.98 -3.34 -38.95
N GLN A 181 -4.97 -4.65 -39.21
CA GLN A 181 -5.07 -5.16 -40.59
C GLN A 181 -5.84 -6.50 -40.64
N PRO A 182 -6.50 -6.79 -41.78
CA PRO A 182 -7.58 -7.78 -41.91
C PRO A 182 -7.17 -9.10 -42.62
N HIS A 183 -8.16 -10.00 -42.77
CA HIS A 183 -8.29 -11.09 -43.76
C HIS A 183 -7.44 -12.37 -43.47
N ILE A 184 -7.90 -13.62 -43.56
CA ILE A 184 -8.78 -14.31 -44.54
C ILE A 184 -9.36 -15.62 -43.93
N LEU A 185 -10.49 -16.08 -44.50
CA LEU A 185 -11.16 -17.38 -44.37
C LEU A 185 -10.24 -18.61 -44.38
N ASP A 186 -10.60 -19.65 -43.62
CA ASP A 186 -11.12 -20.93 -44.14
C ASP A 186 -11.95 -21.64 -43.05
#